data_AF-A0A7X3SJM2-F1
#
_entry.id   AF-A0A7X3SJM2-F1
#
_cell.length_a   1.000
_cell.length_b   1.000
_cell.length_c   1.000
_cell.angle_alpha   90.00
_cell.angle_beta   90.00
_cell.angle_gamma   90.00
#
_symmetry.space_group_name_H-M   'P 1'
#
loop_
_entity.id
_entity.type
_entity.pdbx_description
1 polymer ?
#
loop_
_entity_poly.entity_id
_entity_poly.type
_entity_poly.pdbx_seq_one_letter_code
_entity_poly.pdbx_strand_id
1 'polypeptide(L)'
;MTDTKVIDFTDKMPAFARIITEQITSGDILYRLDERLAVPEEQIISYSTLNFEKFYGPQFRFNDSILDTKKTIIVHMDENTMDKLLMVIKQCKDMFGESFWHIEIETLPYVDGQKKNINHIITTFLHGMYYPNKDIFTHIDYTRNQYRFSDYLLKYSESNNDVPIDYYTEKELHYKIWCVENGEYSRKTWYDFMIASLTPKYQKLLNELLQ
;
A
#
# COMPACT_ATOMS: atom_id res chain seq x y z
N MET A 1 19.36 5.15 -1.36
CA MET A 1 18.91 3.86 -1.92
C MET A 1 18.38 3.02 -0.77
N THR A 2 17.17 2.47 -0.91
CA THR A 2 16.58 1.53 0.06
C THR A 2 17.18 0.14 -0.18
N ASP A 3 17.58 -0.57 0.88
CA ASP A 3 18.07 -1.96 0.76
C ASP A 3 16.90 -2.89 0.42
N THR A 4 16.95 -3.53 -0.75
CA THR A 4 15.85 -4.32 -1.33
C THR A 4 15.98 -5.84 -1.14
N LYS A 5 16.85 -6.33 -0.25
CA LYS A 5 17.02 -7.78 -0.04
C LYS A 5 15.70 -8.44 0.42
N VAL A 6 15.27 -9.45 -0.34
CA VAL A 6 14.01 -10.18 -0.14
C VAL A 6 14.11 -11.15 1.04
N ILE A 7 13.07 -11.25 1.86
CA ILE A 7 12.91 -12.23 2.94
C ILE A 7 12.64 -13.62 2.34
N ASP A 8 13.31 -14.66 2.85
CA ASP A 8 13.18 -16.04 2.36
C ASP A 8 11.74 -16.56 2.49
N PHE A 9 11.19 -17.08 1.38
CA PHE A 9 9.81 -17.57 1.26
C PHE A 9 9.58 -18.95 1.89
N THR A 10 10.64 -19.66 2.30
CA THR A 10 10.54 -21.04 2.83
C THR A 10 10.33 -21.10 4.34
N ASP A 11 10.08 -19.96 4.99
CA ASP A 11 10.04 -19.90 6.44
C ASP A 11 8.72 -20.38 7.07
N LYS A 12 8.81 -20.98 8.25
CA LYS A 12 7.68 -21.40 9.09
C LYS A 12 6.90 -20.23 9.70
N MET A 13 7.51 -19.04 9.77
CA MET A 13 6.90 -17.84 10.34
C MET A 13 6.46 -16.88 9.21
N PRO A 14 5.23 -16.35 9.25
CA PRO A 14 4.79 -15.33 8.30
C PRO A 14 5.76 -14.15 8.23
N ALA A 15 6.03 -13.65 7.02
CA ALA A 15 7.05 -12.64 6.77
C ALA A 15 6.88 -11.36 7.63
N PHE A 16 5.64 -10.87 7.80
CA PHE A 16 5.39 -9.70 8.66
C PHE A 16 5.76 -9.96 10.13
N ALA A 17 5.50 -11.16 10.65
CA ALA A 17 5.81 -11.53 12.02
C ALA A 17 7.32 -11.65 12.25
N ARG A 18 8.05 -12.09 11.22
CA ARG A 18 9.52 -12.07 11.23
C ARG A 18 10.06 -10.65 11.29
N ILE A 19 9.59 -9.77 10.41
CA ILE A 19 10.00 -8.35 10.42
C ILE A 19 9.78 -7.74 11.81
N ILE A 20 8.64 -8.05 12.42
CA ILE A 20 8.32 -7.57 13.76
C ILE A 20 9.31 -8.12 14.80
N THR A 21 9.59 -9.41 14.76
CA THR A 21 10.52 -10.05 15.71
C THR A 21 11.96 -9.55 15.54
N GLU A 22 12.41 -9.31 14.31
CA GLU A 22 13.81 -9.03 13.99
C GLU A 22 14.14 -7.53 13.96
N GLN A 23 13.18 -6.68 13.59
CA GLN A 23 13.43 -5.27 13.27
C GLN A 23 12.69 -4.29 14.18
N ILE A 24 11.65 -4.73 14.89
CA ILE A 24 10.89 -3.86 15.79
C ILE A 24 11.43 -4.03 17.21
N THR A 25 12.21 -3.04 17.65
CA THR A 25 12.84 -3.02 18.98
C THR A 25 12.11 -2.15 19.99
N SER A 26 11.14 -1.34 19.54
CA SER A 26 10.35 -0.42 20.37
C SER A 26 9.00 -0.07 19.69
N GLY A 27 8.08 0.48 20.47
CA GLY A 27 6.73 0.85 20.03
C GLY A 27 5.68 -0.22 20.31
N ASP A 28 4.46 0.07 19.87
CA ASP A 28 3.29 -0.78 20.03
C ASP A 28 3.06 -1.60 18.77
N ILE A 29 2.58 -2.83 18.97
CA ILE A 29 2.17 -3.72 17.87
C ILE A 29 0.70 -4.05 18.07
N LEU A 30 -0.12 -3.61 17.13
CA LEU A 30 -1.55 -3.86 17.12
C LEU A 30 -1.88 -4.86 16.03
N TYR A 31 -2.65 -5.89 16.38
CA TYR A 31 -3.13 -6.91 15.44
C TYR A 31 -4.63 -7.04 15.53
N ARG A 32 -5.26 -7.26 14.38
CA ARG A 32 -6.64 -7.70 14.36
C ARG A 32 -6.70 -9.19 14.64
N LEU A 33 -7.48 -9.52 15.67
CA LEU A 33 -7.79 -10.90 16.06
C LEU A 33 -9.29 -11.12 15.74
N ASP A 34 -9.62 -11.51 14.51
CA ASP A 34 -10.94 -12.11 14.23
C ASP A 34 -10.90 -13.15 13.10
N GLU A 35 -11.80 -14.13 13.18
CA GLU A 35 -11.93 -15.25 12.23
C GLU A 35 -12.56 -14.83 10.88
N ARG A 36 -12.86 -13.54 10.68
CA ARG A 36 -13.75 -13.03 9.61
C ARG A 36 -13.04 -12.65 8.31
N LEU A 37 -11.72 -12.85 8.22
CA LEU A 37 -10.87 -12.51 7.06
C LEU A 37 -10.54 -13.72 6.17
N ALA A 38 -11.23 -14.84 6.35
CA ALA A 38 -11.18 -15.95 5.39
C ALA A 38 -12.04 -15.59 4.17
N VAL A 39 -11.41 -15.38 3.03
CA VAL A 39 -12.10 -15.35 1.73
C VAL A 39 -12.18 -16.78 1.18
N PRO A 40 -13.31 -17.19 0.58
CA PRO A 40 -13.40 -18.48 -0.11
C PRO A 40 -12.31 -18.61 -1.18
N GLU A 41 -11.78 -19.82 -1.37
CA GLU A 41 -10.66 -20.09 -2.28
C GLU A 41 -10.97 -19.65 -3.72
N GLU A 42 -12.23 -19.78 -4.15
CA GLU A 42 -12.71 -19.34 -5.46
C GLU A 42 -12.66 -17.81 -5.67
N GLN A 43 -12.46 -17.03 -4.61
CA GLN A 43 -12.27 -15.58 -4.64
C GLN A 43 -10.78 -15.19 -4.55
N ILE A 44 -9.89 -16.18 -4.40
CA ILE A 44 -8.44 -15.96 -4.40
C ILE A 44 -7.96 -15.69 -5.82
N ILE A 45 -7.57 -14.45 -6.02
CA ILE A 45 -7.03 -13.94 -7.26
C ILE A 45 -5.50 -14.05 -7.23
N SER A 46 -4.96 -15.08 -7.88
CA SER A 46 -3.52 -15.23 -8.13
C SER A 46 -3.21 -14.86 -9.58
N TYR A 47 -2.46 -13.77 -9.81
CA TYR A 47 -2.14 -13.31 -11.16
C TYR A 47 -0.66 -12.91 -11.28
N SER A 48 0.03 -13.57 -12.21
CA SER A 48 1.40 -13.29 -12.65
C SER A 48 1.40 -13.05 -14.16
N THR A 49 1.96 -11.92 -14.63
CA THR A 49 2.55 -11.71 -15.98
C THR A 49 3.39 -10.41 -15.97
N LEU A 50 4.15 -10.12 -17.04
CA LEU A 50 5.20 -9.08 -17.08
C LEU A 50 5.17 -8.20 -18.34
N ASN A 51 4.84 -6.89 -18.24
CA ASN A 51 5.39 -5.70 -18.93
C ASN A 51 4.68 -4.44 -18.33
N PHE A 52 5.41 -3.37 -18.02
CA PHE A 52 4.87 -2.27 -17.18
C PHE A 52 5.35 -0.91 -17.65
N GLU A 53 4.47 0.08 -17.62
CA GLU A 53 4.76 1.46 -17.94
C GLU A 53 4.21 2.40 -16.86
N LYS A 54 4.90 3.54 -16.69
CA LYS A 54 4.48 4.57 -15.75
C LYS A 54 3.28 5.32 -16.32
N PHE A 55 2.14 5.20 -15.64
CA PHE A 55 0.90 5.81 -16.10
C PHE A 55 0.87 7.33 -15.88
N TYR A 56 1.02 7.83 -14.64
CA TYR A 56 1.25 9.26 -14.37
C TYR A 56 1.80 9.57 -12.96
N GLY A 57 2.24 10.82 -12.76
CA GLY A 57 2.76 11.35 -11.49
C GLY A 57 4.30 11.45 -11.44
N PRO A 58 4.87 12.17 -10.45
CA PRO A 58 6.32 12.32 -10.33
C PRO A 58 7.01 11.00 -9.94
N GLN A 59 8.34 10.93 -10.08
CA GLN A 59 9.13 9.83 -9.52
C GLN A 59 9.35 10.08 -8.03
N PHE A 60 9.10 9.08 -7.18
CA PHE A 60 9.27 9.23 -5.74
C PHE A 60 10.64 8.75 -5.27
N ARG A 61 11.34 9.61 -4.54
CA ARG A 61 12.64 9.39 -3.93
C ARG A 61 12.67 10.08 -2.58
N PHE A 62 12.85 9.30 -1.51
CA PHE A 62 12.82 9.81 -0.13
C PHE A 62 13.67 11.05 0.13
N ASN A 63 14.85 11.16 -0.49
CA ASN A 63 15.78 12.26 -0.22
C ASN A 63 15.83 13.32 -1.35
N ASP A 64 15.26 13.02 -2.51
CA ASP A 64 15.40 13.85 -3.71
C ASP A 64 14.06 14.38 -4.26
N SER A 65 12.93 13.89 -3.72
CA SER A 65 11.61 14.36 -4.13
C SER A 65 11.30 15.72 -3.53
N ILE A 66 11.18 16.72 -4.39
CA ILE A 66 10.60 18.02 -4.05
C ILE A 66 9.08 17.88 -4.18
N LEU A 67 8.41 17.68 -3.04
CA LEU A 67 6.95 17.63 -2.96
C LEU A 67 6.43 19.03 -2.62
N ASP A 68 6.32 19.94 -3.59
CA ASP A 68 5.88 21.32 -3.32
C ASP A 68 4.36 21.44 -3.06
N THR A 69 3.62 20.35 -3.29
CA THR A 69 2.17 20.30 -3.12
C THR A 69 1.78 19.59 -1.82
N LYS A 70 0.66 20.00 -1.22
CA LYS A 70 0.10 19.36 -0.02
C LYS A 70 -0.21 17.87 -0.22
N LYS A 71 -0.46 17.47 -1.47
CA LYS A 71 -0.81 16.10 -1.85
C LYS A 71 -0.26 15.80 -3.23
N THR A 72 0.48 14.70 -3.33
CA THR A 72 1.01 14.14 -4.57
C THR A 72 0.39 12.77 -4.79
N ILE A 73 -0.06 12.50 -6.02
CA ILE A 73 -0.61 11.22 -6.44
C ILE A 73 0.27 10.66 -7.55
N ILE A 74 0.65 9.40 -7.42
CA ILE A 74 1.45 8.66 -8.41
C ILE A 74 0.71 7.36 -8.70
N VAL A 75 0.52 7.04 -9.97
CA VAL A 75 -0.11 5.79 -10.41
C VAL A 75 0.84 5.08 -11.35
N HIS A 76 1.20 3.86 -10.99
CA HIS A 76 2.07 2.99 -11.78
C HIS A 76 1.28 1.77 -12.26
N MET A 77 1.49 1.33 -13.49
CA MET A 77 0.61 0.34 -14.13
C MET A 77 1.37 -0.78 -14.82
N ASP A 78 0.82 -1.98 -14.75
CA ASP A 78 1.15 -3.10 -15.61
C ASP A 78 0.34 -3.02 -16.89
N GLU A 79 0.98 -2.89 -18.05
CA GLU A 79 0.24 -2.77 -19.32
C GLU A 79 -0.35 -4.10 -19.79
N ASN A 80 0.23 -5.22 -19.35
CA ASN A 80 -0.25 -6.54 -19.73
C ASN A 80 -1.44 -6.97 -18.89
N THR A 81 -1.39 -6.72 -17.57
CA THR A 81 -2.48 -7.09 -16.66
C THR A 81 -3.48 -5.97 -16.42
N MET A 82 -3.09 -4.73 -16.73
CA MET A 82 -3.81 -3.50 -16.39
C MET A 82 -3.88 -3.23 -14.87
N ASP A 83 -3.17 -3.99 -14.03
CA ASP A 83 -3.12 -3.73 -12.60
C ASP A 83 -2.41 -2.41 -12.31
N LYS A 84 -2.96 -1.60 -11.39
CA LYS A 84 -2.35 -0.32 -10.99
C LYS A 84 -1.90 -0.38 -9.53
N LEU A 85 -0.81 0.32 -9.23
CA LEU A 85 -0.37 0.64 -7.87
C LEU A 85 -0.48 2.14 -7.67
N LEU A 86 -1.35 2.54 -6.75
CA LEU A 86 -1.56 3.93 -6.37
C LEU A 86 -0.63 4.25 -5.20
N MET A 87 0.11 5.34 -5.29
CA MET A 87 0.84 5.95 -4.18
C MET A 87 0.35 7.39 -3.97
N VAL A 88 -0.06 7.71 -2.75
CA VAL A 88 -0.48 9.05 -2.35
C VAL A 88 0.42 9.54 -1.23
N ILE A 89 1.01 10.72 -1.39
CA ILE A 89 1.86 11.34 -0.38
C ILE A 89 1.23 12.66 0.02
N LYS A 90 0.84 12.77 1.30
CA LYS A 90 0.28 14.00 1.87
C LYS A 90 1.28 14.61 2.83
N GLN A 91 1.48 15.92 2.74
CA GLN A 91 2.28 16.65 3.71
C GLN A 91 1.41 17.07 4.89
N CYS A 92 1.82 16.63 6.08
CA CYS A 92 1.10 16.85 7.32
C CYS A 92 2.03 17.47 8.38
N LYS A 93 1.43 17.96 9.46
CA LYS A 93 2.15 18.39 10.66
C LYS A 93 1.63 17.64 11.86
N ASP A 94 2.53 17.23 12.74
CA ASP A 94 2.16 16.64 14.02
C ASP A 94 1.66 17.71 15.01
N MET A 95 1.32 17.29 16.22
CA MET A 95 0.85 18.21 17.28
C MET A 95 1.91 19.22 17.74
N PHE A 96 3.18 18.97 17.47
CA PHE A 96 4.31 19.86 17.80
C PHE A 96 4.71 20.75 16.62
N GLY A 97 4.05 20.61 15.46
CA GLY A 97 4.31 21.36 14.25
C GLY A 97 5.41 20.78 13.37
N GLU A 98 5.96 19.61 13.72
CA GLU A 98 6.95 18.91 12.91
C GLU A 98 6.31 18.35 11.64
N SER A 99 6.96 18.54 10.50
CA SER A 99 6.42 18.12 9.21
C SER A 99 6.73 16.65 8.95
N PHE A 100 5.72 15.91 8.51
CA PHE A 100 5.84 14.51 8.13
C PHE A 100 5.05 14.23 6.84
N TRP A 101 5.37 13.13 6.19
CA TRP A 101 4.68 12.63 5.01
C TRP A 101 3.79 11.46 5.40
N HIS A 102 2.50 11.59 5.10
CA HIS A 102 1.55 10.49 5.13
C HIS A 102 1.65 9.77 3.77
N ILE A 103 2.36 8.65 3.75
CA ILE A 103 2.61 7.86 2.55
C ILE A 103 1.61 6.70 2.54
N GLU A 104 0.81 6.63 1.49
CA GLU A 104 -0.23 5.64 1.32
C GLU A 104 0.02 4.89 0.01
N ILE A 105 -0.14 3.57 0.04
CA ILE A 105 -0.02 2.70 -1.12
C ILE A 105 -1.29 1.85 -1.20
N GLU A 106 -1.93 1.81 -2.36
CA GLU A 106 -3.11 0.96 -2.59
C GLU A 106 -2.97 0.17 -3.88
N THR A 107 -3.25 -1.14 -3.80
CA THR A 107 -3.31 -2.01 -4.98
C THR A 107 -4.65 -1.84 -5.68
N LEU A 108 -4.66 -1.63 -6.99
CA LEU A 108 -5.86 -1.49 -7.79
C LEU A 108 -5.88 -2.60 -8.86
N PRO A 109 -6.40 -3.80 -8.54
CA PRO A 109 -6.48 -4.89 -9.51
C PRO A 109 -7.39 -4.55 -10.69
N TYR A 110 -6.97 -4.91 -11.90
CA TYR A 110 -7.86 -4.85 -13.05
C TYR A 110 -8.99 -5.85 -12.90
N VAL A 111 -10.21 -5.41 -13.20
CA VAL A 111 -11.38 -6.28 -13.25
C VAL A 111 -12.20 -5.94 -14.47
N ASP A 112 -12.52 -6.96 -15.26
CA ASP A 112 -13.41 -6.82 -16.40
C ASP A 112 -14.82 -6.43 -15.90
N GLY A 113 -15.27 -5.23 -16.28
CA GLY A 113 -16.58 -4.68 -15.93
C GLY A 113 -17.76 -5.50 -16.43
N GLN A 114 -17.55 -6.44 -17.37
CA GLN A 114 -18.59 -7.34 -17.87
C GLN A 114 -18.74 -8.62 -17.04
N LYS A 115 -17.86 -8.88 -16.06
CA LYS A 115 -17.95 -10.06 -15.20
C LYS A 115 -19.20 -10.01 -14.34
N LYS A 116 -20.10 -10.95 -14.60
CA LYS A 116 -21.26 -11.22 -13.75
C LYS A 116 -20.78 -11.96 -12.49
N ASN A 117 -21.38 -11.65 -11.33
CA ASN A 117 -21.16 -12.28 -10.01
C ASN A 117 -20.03 -11.72 -9.11
N ILE A 118 -19.51 -10.51 -9.37
CA ILE A 118 -18.60 -9.84 -8.43
C ILE A 118 -19.36 -8.69 -7.75
N ASN A 119 -19.59 -8.81 -6.44
CA ASN A 119 -20.27 -7.77 -5.67
C ASN A 119 -19.29 -6.77 -5.03
N HIS A 120 -18.08 -7.23 -4.71
CA HIS A 120 -17.08 -6.46 -3.99
C HIS A 120 -15.68 -6.70 -4.54
N ILE A 121 -14.83 -5.69 -4.40
CA ILE A 121 -13.39 -5.75 -4.69
C ILE A 121 -12.63 -5.46 -3.41
N ILE A 122 -11.62 -6.29 -3.13
CA ILE A 122 -10.74 -6.11 -1.99
C ILE A 122 -9.39 -5.60 -2.48
N THR A 123 -8.91 -4.51 -1.90
CA THR A 123 -7.58 -3.96 -2.16
C THR A 123 -6.68 -4.11 -0.93
N THR A 124 -5.38 -4.24 -1.16
CA THR A 124 -4.35 -4.01 -0.13
C THR A 124 -4.13 -2.51 -0.02
N PHE A 125 -4.24 -1.98 1.19
CA PHE A 125 -3.89 -0.61 1.55
C PHE A 125 -2.77 -0.64 2.59
N LEU A 126 -1.69 0.06 2.31
CA LEU A 126 -0.53 0.17 3.19
C LEU A 126 -0.27 1.64 3.46
N HIS A 127 0.12 1.93 4.69
CA HIS A 127 0.27 3.30 5.14
C HIS A 127 1.52 3.44 6.00
N GLY A 128 2.20 4.58 5.90
CA GLY A 128 3.21 4.98 6.87
C GLY A 128 3.34 6.50 7.05
N MET A 129 3.72 6.90 8.27
CA MET A 129 4.04 8.29 8.62
C MET A 129 5.55 8.47 8.66
N TYR A 130 6.11 9.15 7.65
CA TYR A 130 7.54 9.36 7.49
C TYR A 130 7.96 10.78 7.87
N TYR A 131 8.95 10.92 8.76
CA TYR A 131 9.52 12.20 9.18
C TYR A 131 10.82 12.43 8.40
N PRO A 132 10.81 13.24 7.32
CA PRO A 132 11.97 13.39 6.43
C PRO A 132 13.19 13.98 7.13
N ASN A 133 13.00 14.87 8.11
CA ASN A 133 14.10 15.48 8.86
C ASN A 133 14.89 14.47 9.73
N LYS A 134 14.23 13.37 10.13
CA LYS A 134 14.80 12.33 10.99
C LYS A 134 15.12 11.04 10.24
N ASP A 135 14.67 10.93 8.99
CA ASP A 135 14.72 9.70 8.16
C ASP A 135 14.10 8.47 8.85
N ILE A 136 12.97 8.65 9.54
CA ILE A 136 12.25 7.58 10.26
C ILE A 136 10.77 7.54 9.91
N PHE A 137 10.18 6.37 10.04
CA PHE A 137 8.75 6.16 10.15
C PHE A 137 8.35 6.01 11.62
N THR A 138 7.20 6.54 12.02
CA THR A 138 6.68 6.36 13.39
C THR A 138 5.41 5.52 13.45
N HIS A 139 4.83 5.24 12.29
CA HIS A 139 3.60 4.52 12.11
C HIS A 139 3.67 3.77 10.79
N ILE A 140 3.32 2.49 10.80
CA ILE A 140 3.20 1.66 9.60
C ILE A 140 2.02 0.73 9.81
N ASP A 141 1.07 0.70 8.87
CA ASP A 141 -0.05 -0.25 8.93
C ASP A 141 -0.39 -0.89 7.60
N TYR A 142 -1.03 -2.05 7.72
CA TYR A 142 -1.60 -2.80 6.63
C TYR A 142 -3.09 -3.00 6.88
N THR A 143 -3.85 -2.66 5.86
CA THR A 143 -5.30 -2.68 5.85
C THR A 143 -5.82 -3.35 4.58
N ARG A 144 -6.97 -4.01 4.67
CA ARG A 144 -7.77 -4.43 3.52
C ARG A 144 -8.96 -3.50 3.35
N ASN A 145 -9.08 -2.85 2.19
CA ASN A 145 -10.28 -2.09 1.86
C ASN A 145 -11.23 -2.97 1.05
N GLN A 146 -12.50 -2.98 1.42
CA GLN A 146 -13.55 -3.62 0.62
C GLN A 146 -14.40 -2.54 -0.04
N TYR A 147 -14.45 -2.54 -1.36
CA TYR A 147 -15.29 -1.64 -2.16
C TYR A 147 -16.48 -2.40 -2.72
N ARG A 148 -17.61 -1.72 -2.92
CA ARG A 148 -18.65 -2.20 -3.83
C ARG A 148 -18.09 -2.20 -5.25
N PHE A 149 -18.49 -3.18 -6.06
CA PHE A 149 -17.96 -3.33 -7.42
C PHE A 149 -18.18 -2.08 -8.29
N SER A 150 -19.37 -1.47 -8.22
CA SER A 150 -19.69 -0.23 -8.94
C SER A 150 -18.73 0.91 -8.62
N ASP A 151 -18.47 1.10 -7.33
CA ASP A 151 -17.69 2.24 -6.82
C ASP A 151 -16.21 2.03 -7.13
N TYR A 152 -15.76 0.77 -7.06
CA TYR A 152 -14.43 0.38 -7.47
C TYR A 152 -14.19 0.65 -8.96
N LEU A 153 -15.13 0.30 -9.85
CA LEU A 153 -14.99 0.57 -11.28
C LEU A 153 -14.85 2.08 -11.56
N LEU A 154 -15.61 2.93 -10.85
CA LEU A 154 -15.46 4.38 -10.96
C LEU A 154 -14.06 4.84 -10.54
N LYS A 155 -13.62 4.44 -9.34
CA LYS A 155 -12.27 4.71 -8.81
C LYS A 155 -11.16 4.25 -9.75
N TYR A 156 -11.27 3.03 -10.30
CA TYR A 156 -10.28 2.45 -11.20
C TYR A 156 -10.25 3.12 -12.57
N SER A 157 -11.42 3.50 -13.10
CA SER A 157 -11.55 4.06 -14.45
C SER A 157 -10.95 5.45 -14.60
N GLU A 158 -10.90 6.24 -13.52
CA GLU A 158 -10.43 7.63 -13.50
C GLU A 158 -11.15 8.57 -14.49
N SER A 159 -12.17 8.04 -15.19
CA SER A 159 -12.78 8.64 -16.37
C SER A 159 -13.95 9.57 -16.04
N ASN A 160 -14.43 9.49 -14.80
CA ASN A 160 -15.57 10.26 -14.32
C ASN A 160 -15.11 11.21 -13.21
N ASN A 161 -15.15 12.51 -13.50
CA ASN A 161 -14.58 13.58 -12.66
C ASN A 161 -15.15 13.67 -11.23
N ASP A 162 -16.21 12.91 -10.92
CA ASP A 162 -16.87 12.94 -9.62
C ASP A 162 -16.24 12.01 -8.57
N VAL A 163 -15.47 10.98 -8.99
CA VAL A 163 -14.83 10.01 -8.06
C VAL A 163 -13.31 10.04 -8.26
N PRO A 164 -12.54 10.63 -7.32
CA PRO A 164 -11.08 10.66 -7.42
C PRO A 164 -10.48 9.26 -7.22
N ILE A 165 -9.33 8.98 -7.83
CA ILE A 165 -8.67 7.66 -7.68
C ILE A 165 -8.26 7.36 -6.24
N ASP A 166 -8.02 8.38 -5.40
CA ASP A 166 -7.72 8.21 -3.98
C ASP A 166 -8.98 8.21 -3.09
N TYR A 167 -10.16 8.02 -3.69
CA TYR A 167 -11.40 7.75 -2.95
C TYR A 167 -11.24 6.52 -2.04
N TYR A 168 -11.60 6.66 -0.77
CA TYR A 168 -11.61 5.54 0.18
C TYR A 168 -12.97 4.89 0.26
N THR A 169 -12.97 3.61 0.59
CA THR A 169 -14.19 2.93 1.03
C THR A 169 -14.71 3.51 2.35
N GLU A 170 -15.92 3.13 2.74
CA GLU A 170 -16.52 3.47 4.03
C GLU A 170 -15.62 2.97 5.18
N LYS A 171 -15.57 3.73 6.28
CA LYS A 171 -14.70 3.40 7.43
C LYS A 171 -14.91 1.99 7.98
N GLU A 172 -16.14 1.48 7.93
CA GLU A 172 -16.50 0.13 8.40
C GLU A 172 -15.97 -0.99 7.49
N LEU A 173 -15.54 -0.63 6.27
CA LEU A 173 -14.98 -1.53 5.25
C LEU A 173 -13.45 -1.36 5.11
N HIS A 174 -12.82 -0.60 6.01
CA HIS A 174 -11.39 -0.36 6.12
C HIS A 174 -10.79 -1.23 7.23
N TYR A 175 -10.38 -2.43 6.87
CA TYR A 175 -10.02 -3.50 7.80
C TYR A 175 -8.53 -3.53 8.12
N LYS A 176 -8.11 -2.76 9.13
CA LYS A 176 -6.73 -2.79 9.64
C LYS A 176 -6.38 -4.19 10.14
N ILE A 177 -5.33 -4.78 9.57
CA ILE A 177 -4.87 -6.16 9.83
C ILE A 177 -3.78 -6.15 10.90
N TRP A 178 -2.74 -5.33 10.68
CA TRP A 178 -1.68 -5.09 11.65
C TRP A 178 -1.21 -3.65 11.57
N CYS A 179 -0.60 -3.17 12.65
CA CYS A 179 -0.04 -1.83 12.77
C CYS A 179 1.13 -1.86 13.74
N VAL A 180 2.21 -1.15 13.40
CA VAL A 180 3.29 -0.81 14.31
C VAL A 180 3.33 0.71 14.45
N GLU A 181 3.28 1.21 15.68
CA GLU A 181 3.20 2.63 15.98
C GLU A 181 3.95 2.99 17.27
N ASN A 182 4.12 4.28 17.55
CA ASN A 182 4.81 4.78 18.75
C ASN A 182 6.27 4.31 18.89
N GLY A 183 6.91 3.89 17.80
CA GLY A 183 8.34 3.59 17.70
C GLY A 183 9.02 4.42 16.62
N GLU A 184 10.31 4.16 16.39
CA GLU A 184 11.07 4.73 15.28
C GLU A 184 11.55 3.61 14.36
N TYR A 185 11.14 3.66 13.09
CA TYR A 185 11.37 2.59 12.12
C TYR A 185 12.12 3.11 10.91
N SER A 186 13.10 2.35 10.44
CA SER A 186 13.88 2.74 9.27
C SER A 186 13.07 2.67 7.96
N ARG A 187 13.53 3.36 6.91
CA ARG A 187 13.02 3.16 5.54
C ARG A 187 13.10 1.70 5.08
N LYS A 188 14.13 0.97 5.52
CA LYS A 188 14.26 -0.46 5.22
C LYS A 188 13.14 -1.26 5.89
N THR A 189 12.86 -1.01 7.15
CA THR A 189 11.78 -1.66 7.90
C THR A 189 10.42 -1.40 7.25
N TRP A 190 10.15 -0.15 6.87
CA TRP A 190 8.96 0.19 6.08
C TRP A 190 8.90 -0.59 4.77
N TYR A 191 9.97 -0.58 3.98
CA TYR A 191 10.03 -1.29 2.71
C TYR A 191 9.81 -2.81 2.87
N ASP A 192 10.46 -3.43 3.86
CA ASP A 192 10.30 -4.86 4.14
C ASP A 192 8.84 -5.19 4.46
N PHE A 193 8.15 -4.34 5.25
CA PHE A 193 6.71 -4.49 5.49
C PHE A 193 5.87 -4.34 4.23
N MET A 194 6.20 -3.37 3.37
CA MET A 194 5.46 -3.18 2.12
C MET A 194 5.59 -4.41 1.23
N ILE A 195 6.81 -4.92 1.02
CA ILE A 195 7.07 -6.10 0.19
C ILE A 195 6.40 -7.34 0.78
N ALA A 196 6.50 -7.55 2.09
CA ALA A 196 5.86 -8.69 2.76
C ALA A 196 4.32 -8.68 2.65
N SER A 197 3.72 -7.52 2.41
CA SER A 197 2.26 -7.34 2.37
C SER A 197 1.68 -7.27 0.96
N LEU A 198 2.54 -7.16 -0.06
CA LEU A 198 2.16 -7.08 -1.47
C LEU A 198 2.39 -8.43 -2.15
N THR A 199 1.53 -8.78 -3.10
CA THR A 199 1.78 -9.92 -4.01
C THR A 199 2.91 -9.59 -4.98
N PRO A 200 3.62 -10.59 -5.55
CA PRO A 200 4.80 -10.35 -6.40
C PRO A 200 4.63 -9.30 -7.52
N LYS A 201 3.48 -9.23 -8.18
CA LYS A 201 3.19 -8.21 -9.20
C LYS A 201 3.26 -6.78 -8.68
N TYR A 202 2.72 -6.52 -7.47
CA TYR A 202 2.73 -5.19 -6.87
C TYR A 202 4.06 -4.88 -6.16
N GLN A 203 4.78 -5.89 -5.67
CA GLN A 203 6.15 -5.71 -5.19
C GLN A 203 7.03 -5.12 -6.30
N LYS A 204 6.88 -5.62 -7.53
CA LYS A 204 7.60 -5.09 -8.69
C LYS A 204 7.21 -3.64 -9.00
N LEU A 205 5.91 -3.33 -9.04
CA LEU A 205 5.42 -1.96 -9.25
C LEU A 205 5.96 -0.99 -8.17
N LEU A 206 6.01 -1.44 -6.91
CA LEU A 206 6.58 -0.65 -5.82
C LEU A 206 8.08 -0.42 -6.01
N ASN A 207 8.83 -1.46 -6.39
CA ASN A 207 10.27 -1.33 -6.62
C ASN A 207 10.60 -0.32 -7.73
N GLU A 208 9.81 -0.30 -8.80
CA GLU A 208 9.97 0.66 -9.90
C GLU A 208 9.60 2.09 -9.50
N LEU A 209 8.56 2.25 -8.67
CA LEU A 209 8.18 3.54 -8.09
C LEU A 209 9.27 4.14 -7.18
N LEU A 210 10.07 3.29 -6.53
CA LEU A 210 11.09 3.69 -5.55
C LEU A 210 12.52 3.84 -6.14
N GLN A 211 12.72 3.58 -7.44
CA GLN A 211 13.99 3.78 -8.16
C GLN A 211 14.28 5.26 -8.50
#